data_AF-A0A9D8THD1-F1
#
_entry.id   AF-A0A9D8THD1-F1
#
_cell.length_a   1.000
_cell.length_b   1.000
_cell.length_c   1.000
_cell.angle_alpha   90.00
_cell.angle_beta   90.00
_cell.angle_gamma   90.00
#
_symmetry.space_group_name_H-M   'P 1'
#
loop_
_entity.id
_entity.type
_entity.pdbx_description
1 polymer ?
#
loop_
_entity_poly.entity_id
_entity_poly.type
_entity_poly.pdbx_seq_one_letter_code
_entity_poly.pdbx_strand_id
1 'polypeptide(L)'
;MKRVLFVLLAALFVQLSFAHNWQGHSKDMQRVFPFEWRGSYAKKKNKDVIAFYREVSNYLDHPNGDMRSVIPHQIKNHPKFGKLTYGRHRVWFHWGFTGNFKQYPPLRLSLDRGIREGKIAAADTTEFWNLMGEIVGKRNRELMDRAAALFGNSFKREQRRALVSVLYAVHILGDYQTKDVVYLAPVGAIVADLKKAIDDLAGKHPENRRMAGVLKKKLDMEARNPSAVLDVMERDFSKFLLSLEGDGTYNYRKMFEKKGYVMKAD
;
A
#
# COMPACT_ATOMS: atom_id res chain seq x y z
N MET A 1 27.47 21.96 32.36
CA MET A 1 26.94 20.60 32.07
C MET A 1 25.46 20.55 31.66
N LYS A 2 24.51 21.16 32.38
CA LYS A 2 23.06 21.06 32.06
C LYS A 2 22.65 21.58 30.67
N ARG A 3 23.37 22.55 30.10
CA ARG A 3 23.09 23.11 28.76
C ARG A 3 23.51 22.20 27.59
N VAL A 4 24.53 21.35 27.78
CA VAL A 4 25.03 20.44 26.72
C VAL A 4 24.11 19.22 26.57
N LEU A 5 23.55 18.72 27.68
CA LEU A 5 22.59 17.62 27.67
C LEU A 5 21.27 17.98 26.96
N PHE A 6 20.83 19.24 27.08
CA PHE A 6 19.59 19.71 26.46
C PHE A 6 19.72 19.85 24.93
N VAL A 7 20.88 20.25 24.41
CA VAL A 7 21.13 20.30 22.96
C VAL A 7 21.27 18.90 22.36
N LEU A 8 21.87 17.94 23.06
CA LEU A 8 21.94 16.55 22.61
C LEU A 8 20.56 15.87 22.59
N LEU A 9 19.71 16.12 23.61
CA LEU A 9 18.33 15.64 23.62
C LEU A 9 17.47 16.30 22.52
N ALA A 10 17.64 17.61 22.28
CA ALA A 10 16.94 18.30 21.19
C ALA A 10 17.40 17.80 19.81
N ALA A 11 18.70 17.52 19.62
CA ALA A 11 19.22 16.95 18.38
C ALA A 11 18.75 15.50 18.14
N LEU A 12 18.58 14.69 19.20
CA LEU A 12 17.98 13.35 19.15
C LEU A 12 16.49 13.39 18.78
N PHE A 13 15.75 14.41 19.22
CA PHE A 13 14.34 14.58 18.87
C PHE A 13 14.11 15.10 17.44
N VAL A 14 15.04 15.89 16.89
CA VAL A 14 14.95 16.40 15.50
C VAL A 14 15.13 15.29 14.46
N GLN A 15 15.83 14.20 14.79
CA GLN A 15 16.02 13.07 13.85
C GLN A 15 14.81 12.12 13.72
N LEU A 16 13.78 12.25 14.56
CA LEU A 16 12.60 11.37 14.53
C LEU A 16 11.43 11.90 13.70
N SER A 17 11.59 13.02 12.99
CA SER A 17 10.50 13.68 12.25
C SER A 17 10.76 13.84 10.75
N PHE A 18 11.61 13.01 10.14
CA PHE A 18 11.72 13.01 8.69
C PHE A 18 10.44 12.45 8.06
N ALA A 19 9.91 13.15 7.05
CA ALA A 19 8.83 12.63 6.23
C ALA A 19 9.22 11.21 5.76
N HIS A 20 8.33 10.25 5.98
CA HIS A 20 8.52 8.88 5.53
C HIS A 20 8.58 8.95 3.99
N ASN A 21 9.80 8.90 3.44
CA ASN A 21 10.01 9.03 2.01
C ASN A 21 9.77 7.65 1.36
N TRP A 22 9.79 7.58 0.02
CA TRP A 22 9.59 6.33 -0.71
C TRP A 22 10.52 5.18 -0.24
N GLN A 23 11.72 5.51 0.29
CA GLN A 23 12.64 4.50 0.84
C GLN A 23 12.11 3.94 2.16
N GLY A 24 11.49 4.76 2.99
CA GLY A 24 10.80 4.32 4.19
C GLY A 24 9.68 3.33 3.85
N HIS A 25 8.76 3.70 2.97
CA HIS A 25 7.61 2.83 2.62
C HIS A 25 8.07 1.51 2.01
N SER A 26 9.10 1.54 1.17
CA SER A 26 9.71 0.33 0.63
C SER A 26 10.35 -0.54 1.72
N LYS A 27 10.94 0.05 2.76
CA LYS A 27 11.48 -0.70 3.91
C LYS A 27 10.37 -1.35 4.74
N ASP A 28 9.23 -0.69 4.92
CA ASP A 28 8.09 -1.30 5.61
C ASP A 28 7.57 -2.53 4.85
N MET A 29 7.45 -2.44 3.52
CA MET A 29 7.13 -3.61 2.69
C MET A 29 8.19 -4.71 2.80
N GLN A 30 9.48 -4.35 2.81
CA GLN A 30 10.58 -5.29 3.03
C GLN A 30 10.55 -5.94 4.41
N ARG A 31 10.04 -5.28 5.44
CA ARG A 31 9.86 -5.85 6.79
C ARG A 31 8.73 -6.87 6.81
N VAL A 32 7.62 -6.58 6.14
CA VAL A 32 6.42 -7.42 6.14
C VAL A 32 6.52 -8.64 5.23
N PHE A 33 7.10 -8.50 4.04
CA PHE A 33 7.19 -9.58 3.06
C PHE A 33 8.40 -10.49 3.28
N PRO A 34 8.36 -11.74 2.79
CA PRO A 34 9.32 -12.77 3.20
C PRO A 34 10.69 -12.70 2.50
N PHE A 35 10.94 -11.69 1.67
CA PHE A 35 12.15 -11.60 0.86
C PHE A 35 13.30 -10.95 1.61
N GLU A 36 14.47 -11.59 1.59
CA GLU A 36 15.70 -11.04 2.19
C GLU A 36 16.23 -9.88 1.34
N TRP A 37 16.72 -8.84 1.99
CA TRP A 37 17.26 -7.65 1.34
C TRP A 37 18.61 -7.23 1.94
N ARG A 38 19.08 -7.89 3.00
CA ARG A 38 20.39 -7.70 3.61
C ARG A 38 21.43 -8.53 2.87
N GLY A 39 22.63 -7.97 2.71
CA GLY A 39 23.70 -8.58 1.93
C GLY A 39 23.58 -8.36 0.41
N SER A 40 24.72 -8.31 -0.26
CA SER A 40 24.81 -8.04 -1.71
C SER A 40 24.13 -9.13 -2.55
N TYR A 41 24.26 -10.39 -2.13
CA TYR A 41 23.66 -11.53 -2.83
C TYR A 41 22.13 -11.47 -2.85
N ALA A 42 21.49 -11.31 -1.68
CA ALA A 42 20.03 -11.23 -1.59
C ALA A 42 19.47 -10.01 -2.33
N LYS A 43 20.11 -8.84 -2.21
CA LYS A 43 19.75 -7.64 -2.98
C LYS A 43 19.76 -7.89 -4.49
N LYS A 44 20.78 -8.59 -4.99
CA LYS A 44 20.90 -8.93 -6.42
C LYS A 44 19.79 -9.88 -6.86
N LYS A 45 19.48 -10.90 -6.07
CA LYS A 45 18.45 -11.91 -6.37
C LYS A 45 17.03 -11.36 -6.27
N ASN A 46 16.77 -10.47 -5.32
CA ASN A 46 15.45 -9.91 -5.06
C ASN A 46 15.26 -8.49 -5.63
N LYS A 47 16.15 -8.04 -6.53
CA LYS A 47 16.15 -6.67 -7.07
C LYS A 47 14.81 -6.26 -7.69
N ASP A 48 14.12 -7.19 -8.36
CA ASP A 48 12.88 -6.90 -9.08
C ASP A 48 11.69 -6.80 -8.12
N VAL A 49 11.71 -7.57 -7.03
CA VAL A 49 10.75 -7.43 -5.92
C VAL A 49 10.95 -6.10 -5.20
N ILE A 50 12.20 -5.71 -4.94
CA ILE A 50 12.53 -4.39 -4.35
C ILE A 50 12.14 -3.25 -5.29
N ALA A 51 12.31 -3.42 -6.60
CA ALA A 51 11.82 -2.47 -7.60
C ALA A 51 10.29 -2.35 -7.55
N PHE A 52 9.59 -3.47 -7.39
CA PHE A 52 8.14 -3.46 -7.29
C PHE A 52 7.60 -2.77 -6.03
N TYR A 53 8.27 -2.90 -4.88
CA TYR A 53 7.88 -2.14 -3.69
C TYR A 53 7.98 -0.62 -3.89
N ARG A 54 9.00 -0.18 -4.61
CA ARG A 54 9.16 1.22 -5.01
C ARG A 54 8.08 1.63 -6.00
N GLU A 55 7.74 0.75 -6.95
CA GLU A 55 6.67 0.99 -7.92
C GLU A 55 5.31 1.16 -7.23
N VAL A 56 4.97 0.31 -6.26
CA VAL A 56 3.76 0.48 -5.44
C VAL A 56 3.83 1.79 -4.66
N SER A 57 4.94 2.11 -4.00
CA SER A 57 5.03 3.37 -3.25
C SER A 57 4.89 4.60 -4.17
N ASN A 58 5.54 4.58 -5.33
CA ASN A 58 5.40 5.63 -6.34
C ASN A 58 3.99 5.69 -6.92
N TYR A 59 3.27 4.56 -6.96
CA TYR A 59 1.87 4.58 -7.37
C TYR A 59 1.05 5.50 -6.46
N LEU A 60 1.26 5.43 -5.15
CA LEU A 60 0.53 6.22 -4.16
C LEU A 60 1.05 7.67 -4.11
N ASP A 61 2.36 7.84 -4.00
CA ASP A 61 2.97 9.15 -3.74
C ASP A 61 3.15 10.01 -5.00
N HIS A 62 3.38 9.36 -6.16
CA HIS A 62 3.82 10.00 -7.40
C HIS A 62 2.99 9.53 -8.60
N PRO A 63 1.71 9.91 -8.68
CA PRO A 63 0.77 9.30 -9.61
C PRO A 63 1.10 9.46 -11.10
N ASN A 64 2.07 10.30 -11.47
CA ASN A 64 2.48 10.53 -12.87
C ASN A 64 3.94 10.20 -13.20
N GLY A 65 4.70 9.57 -12.29
CA GLY A 65 6.12 9.28 -12.53
C GLY A 65 7.06 10.51 -12.55
N ASP A 66 6.55 11.72 -12.79
CA ASP A 66 7.22 12.97 -12.48
C ASP A 66 6.99 13.30 -10.99
N MET A 67 8.08 13.32 -10.22
CA MET A 67 8.09 13.65 -8.79
C MET A 67 7.49 15.04 -8.47
N ARG A 68 7.23 15.87 -9.48
CA ARG A 68 6.65 17.22 -9.31
C ARG A 68 5.12 17.24 -9.36
N SER A 69 4.45 16.23 -9.93
CA SER A 69 2.99 16.24 -10.13
C SER A 69 2.26 15.28 -9.20
N VAL A 70 1.57 15.87 -8.26
CA VAL A 70 0.75 15.22 -7.25
C VAL A 70 -0.64 14.80 -7.78
N ILE A 71 -1.14 15.48 -8.81
CA ILE A 71 -2.46 15.23 -9.42
C ILE A 71 -2.28 14.28 -10.61
N PRO A 72 -3.13 13.24 -10.81
CA PRO A 72 -3.08 12.38 -12.00
C PRO A 72 -3.05 13.19 -13.30
N HIS A 73 -2.21 12.82 -14.27
CA HIS A 73 -1.91 13.62 -15.46
C HIS A 73 -3.16 13.85 -16.30
N GLN A 74 -3.98 12.81 -16.40
CA GLN A 74 -5.27 12.86 -17.08
C GLN A 74 -6.23 13.85 -16.42
N ILE A 75 -6.20 14.00 -15.09
CA ILE A 75 -6.99 15.01 -14.37
C ILE A 75 -6.37 16.40 -14.53
N LYS A 76 -5.05 16.50 -14.33
CA LYS A 76 -4.28 17.76 -14.41
C LYS A 76 -4.43 18.44 -15.76
N ASN A 77 -4.42 17.67 -16.84
CA ASN A 77 -4.55 18.18 -18.20
C ASN A 77 -5.99 18.22 -18.70
N HIS A 78 -6.96 17.74 -17.91
CA HIS A 78 -8.36 17.75 -18.33
C HIS A 78 -8.87 19.20 -18.41
N PRO A 79 -9.54 19.61 -19.51
CA PRO A 79 -10.02 20.98 -19.65
C PRO A 79 -11.00 21.39 -18.54
N LYS A 80 -11.77 20.44 -18.02
CA LYS A 80 -12.72 20.67 -16.92
C LYS A 80 -12.08 20.56 -15.54
N PHE A 81 -11.19 19.58 -15.32
CA PHE A 81 -10.77 19.19 -13.96
C PHE A 81 -9.37 19.68 -13.58
N GLY A 82 -8.57 20.17 -14.53
CA GLY A 82 -7.21 20.61 -14.27
C GLY A 82 -7.10 21.83 -13.34
N LYS A 83 -8.20 22.60 -13.19
CA LYS A 83 -8.29 23.76 -12.29
C LYS A 83 -8.60 23.39 -10.84
N LEU A 84 -8.96 22.13 -10.57
CA LEU A 84 -9.30 21.69 -9.22
C LEU A 84 -8.07 21.66 -8.32
N THR A 85 -8.24 22.15 -7.09
CA THR A 85 -7.22 22.06 -6.04
C THR A 85 -7.60 20.93 -5.08
N TYR A 86 -6.68 20.01 -4.85
CA TYR A 86 -6.92 18.81 -4.04
C TYR A 86 -6.13 18.81 -2.74
N GLY A 87 -5.40 19.90 -2.45
CA GLY A 87 -4.62 20.07 -1.23
C GLY A 87 -3.32 19.27 -1.21
N ARG A 88 -3.39 17.93 -1.36
CA ARG A 88 -2.23 17.04 -1.17
C ARG A 88 -2.32 15.73 -1.98
N HIS A 89 -1.18 15.04 -2.13
CA HIS A 89 -1.11 13.77 -2.87
C HIS A 89 -1.89 12.64 -2.24
N ARG A 90 -2.00 12.63 -0.92
CA ARG A 90 -2.71 11.59 -0.18
C ARG A 90 -4.21 11.53 -0.51
N VAL A 91 -4.79 12.63 -1.00
CA VAL A 91 -6.15 12.62 -1.55
C VAL A 91 -6.28 11.67 -2.73
N TRP A 92 -5.19 11.43 -3.45
CA TRP A 92 -5.10 10.49 -4.55
C TRP A 92 -4.58 9.15 -4.04
N PHE A 93 -5.31 8.11 -4.36
CA PHE A 93 -4.90 6.73 -4.21
C PHE A 93 -4.71 6.22 -2.75
N HIS A 94 -4.74 7.03 -1.69
CA HIS A 94 -4.58 6.54 -0.30
C HIS A 94 -5.89 6.08 0.37
N TRP A 95 -6.85 5.61 -0.43
CA TRP A 95 -8.15 5.12 0.03
C TRP A 95 -8.22 3.59 0.15
N GLY A 96 -7.09 2.89 0.00
CA GLY A 96 -7.01 1.42 -0.07
C GLY A 96 -7.08 0.87 -1.50
N PHE A 97 -6.47 -0.29 -1.74
CA PHE A 97 -6.41 -0.86 -3.10
C PHE A 97 -7.77 -1.36 -3.58
N THR A 98 -8.58 -1.89 -2.65
CA THR A 98 -9.94 -2.38 -2.91
C THR A 98 -11.04 -1.42 -2.44
N GLY A 99 -10.64 -0.29 -1.84
CA GLY A 99 -11.56 0.74 -1.37
C GLY A 99 -12.36 1.41 -2.50
N ASN A 100 -13.61 1.76 -2.20
CA ASN A 100 -14.43 2.53 -3.12
C ASN A 100 -14.03 4.01 -3.08
N PHE A 101 -13.20 4.43 -4.03
CA PHE A 101 -12.72 5.82 -4.13
C PHE A 101 -13.86 6.85 -4.25
N LYS A 102 -15.04 6.48 -4.77
CA LYS A 102 -16.20 7.38 -4.84
C LYS A 102 -16.80 7.69 -3.47
N GLN A 103 -16.54 6.83 -2.47
CA GLN A 103 -16.97 7.03 -1.09
C GLN A 103 -15.87 7.64 -0.21
N TYR A 104 -14.66 7.82 -0.74
CA TYR A 104 -13.53 8.33 0.02
C TYR A 104 -13.71 9.82 0.35
N PRO A 105 -13.90 10.19 1.64
CA PRO A 105 -14.32 11.54 1.99
C PRO A 105 -13.37 12.66 1.52
N PRO A 106 -12.03 12.55 1.66
CA PRO A 106 -11.14 13.61 1.20
C PRO A 106 -11.25 13.94 -0.28
N LEU A 107 -11.46 12.94 -1.14
CA LEU A 107 -11.63 13.15 -2.57
C LEU A 107 -12.99 13.79 -2.89
N ARG A 108 -14.07 13.34 -2.22
CA ARG A 108 -15.40 13.95 -2.35
C ARG A 108 -15.39 15.41 -1.91
N LEU A 109 -14.83 15.70 -0.75
CA LEU A 109 -14.72 17.06 -0.21
C LEU A 109 -13.93 17.99 -1.15
N SER A 110 -12.91 17.46 -1.81
CA SER A 110 -12.14 18.22 -2.81
C SER A 110 -12.98 18.54 -4.04
N LEU A 111 -13.78 17.58 -4.51
CA LEU A 111 -14.72 17.78 -5.63
C LEU A 111 -15.82 18.78 -5.26
N ASP A 112 -16.46 18.61 -4.10
CA ASP A 112 -17.54 19.48 -3.61
C ASP A 112 -17.04 20.92 -3.41
N ARG A 113 -15.81 21.10 -2.89
CA ARG A 113 -15.17 22.41 -2.82
C ARG A 113 -15.00 23.01 -4.21
N GLY A 114 -14.53 22.25 -5.20
CA GLY A 114 -14.39 22.71 -6.57
C GLY A 114 -15.70 23.19 -7.19
N ILE A 115 -16.81 22.51 -6.89
CA ILE A 115 -18.16 22.93 -7.32
C ILE A 115 -18.56 24.23 -6.63
N ARG A 116 -18.43 24.32 -5.31
CA ARG A 116 -18.79 25.54 -4.55
C ARG A 116 -17.98 26.76 -4.96
N GLU A 117 -16.72 26.56 -5.34
CA GLU A 117 -15.82 27.62 -5.81
C GLU A 117 -16.01 27.95 -7.31
N GLY A 118 -16.95 27.30 -8.01
CA GLY A 118 -17.21 27.54 -9.43
C GLY A 118 -16.08 27.08 -10.36
N LYS A 119 -15.15 26.24 -9.88
CA LYS A 119 -14.04 25.71 -10.68
C LYS A 119 -14.48 24.61 -11.63
N ILE A 120 -15.57 23.91 -11.29
CA ILE A 120 -16.24 22.89 -12.10
C ILE A 120 -17.76 23.00 -11.95
N ALA A 121 -18.53 22.52 -12.92
CA ALA A 121 -19.98 22.44 -12.78
C ALA A 121 -20.40 21.18 -12.03
N ALA A 122 -21.51 21.25 -11.26
CA ALA A 122 -22.07 20.08 -10.58
C ALA A 122 -22.45 18.95 -11.55
N ALA A 123 -22.87 19.30 -12.77
CA ALA A 123 -23.19 18.36 -13.83
C ALA A 123 -21.98 17.53 -14.31
N ASP A 124 -20.75 18.02 -14.12
CA ASP A 124 -19.52 17.33 -14.56
C ASP A 124 -19.04 16.25 -13.57
N THR A 125 -19.73 16.06 -12.43
CA THR A 125 -19.34 15.10 -11.39
C THR A 125 -19.29 13.66 -11.89
N THR A 126 -20.25 13.24 -12.72
CA THR A 126 -20.27 11.89 -13.31
C THR A 126 -19.05 11.66 -14.18
N GLU A 127 -18.69 12.63 -15.01
CA GLU A 127 -17.52 12.56 -15.89
C GLU A 127 -16.22 12.48 -15.08
N PHE A 128 -16.10 13.27 -14.01
CA PHE A 128 -14.96 13.19 -13.09
C PHE A 128 -14.79 11.77 -12.53
N TRP A 129 -15.87 11.17 -12.03
CA TRP A 129 -15.82 9.83 -11.44
C TRP A 129 -15.54 8.72 -12.46
N ASN A 130 -15.98 8.88 -13.71
CA ASN A 130 -15.68 7.96 -14.79
C ASN A 130 -14.18 8.02 -15.13
N LEU A 131 -13.64 9.22 -15.33
CA LEU A 131 -12.22 9.43 -15.60
C LEU A 131 -11.34 8.88 -14.46
N MET A 132 -11.72 9.14 -13.19
CA MET A 132 -11.02 8.56 -12.03
C MET A 132 -11.09 7.03 -12.03
N GLY A 133 -12.22 6.44 -12.41
CA GLY A 133 -12.39 4.99 -12.52
C GLY A 133 -11.48 4.38 -13.59
N GLU A 134 -11.33 5.03 -14.74
CA GLU A 134 -10.42 4.60 -15.80
C GLU A 134 -8.96 4.65 -15.36
N ILE A 135 -8.55 5.74 -14.71
CA ILE A 135 -7.20 5.92 -14.17
C ILE A 135 -6.90 4.82 -13.14
N VAL A 136 -7.75 4.65 -12.13
CA VAL A 136 -7.58 3.61 -11.09
C VAL A 136 -7.59 2.22 -11.72
N GLY A 137 -8.50 1.95 -12.64
CA GLY A 137 -8.62 0.66 -13.31
C GLY A 137 -7.38 0.30 -14.10
N LYS A 138 -6.82 1.24 -14.88
CA LYS A 138 -5.59 1.04 -15.64
C LYS A 138 -4.41 0.75 -14.71
N ARG A 139 -4.19 1.60 -13.72
CA ARG A 139 -3.01 1.47 -12.85
C ARG A 139 -3.11 0.22 -11.95
N ASN A 140 -4.30 -0.13 -11.45
CA ASN A 140 -4.49 -1.37 -10.69
C ASN A 140 -4.17 -2.61 -11.54
N ARG A 141 -4.52 -2.61 -12.83
CA ARG A 141 -4.13 -3.69 -13.75
C ARG A 141 -2.62 -3.79 -13.88
N GLU A 142 -1.93 -2.68 -14.11
CA GLU A 142 -0.46 -2.64 -14.22
C GLU A 142 0.23 -3.25 -12.97
N LEU A 143 -0.18 -2.86 -11.76
CA LEU A 143 0.36 -3.44 -10.53
C LEU A 143 0.06 -4.95 -10.40
N MET A 144 -1.15 -5.39 -10.76
CA MET A 144 -1.52 -6.81 -10.71
C MET A 144 -0.76 -7.64 -11.75
N ASP A 145 -0.52 -7.11 -12.94
CA ASP A 145 0.25 -7.77 -14.00
C ASP A 145 1.71 -7.88 -13.59
N ARG A 146 2.26 -6.83 -12.97
CA ARG A 146 3.60 -6.84 -12.39
C ARG A 146 3.73 -7.87 -11.27
N ALA A 147 2.74 -7.95 -10.38
CA ALA A 147 2.68 -8.97 -9.35
C ALA A 147 2.60 -10.39 -9.95
N ALA A 148 1.86 -10.59 -11.05
CA ALA A 148 1.81 -11.86 -11.79
C ALA A 148 3.20 -12.29 -12.26
N ALA A 149 3.92 -11.38 -12.93
CA ALA A 149 5.25 -11.66 -13.46
C ALA A 149 6.24 -12.04 -12.34
N LEU A 150 6.21 -11.31 -11.22
CA LEU A 150 7.14 -11.50 -10.11
C LEU A 150 6.82 -12.74 -9.29
N PHE A 151 5.56 -12.94 -8.93
CA PHE A 151 5.20 -13.96 -7.93
C PHE A 151 4.67 -15.25 -8.57
N GLY A 152 4.14 -15.18 -9.79
CA GLY A 152 3.72 -16.34 -10.58
C GLY A 152 2.47 -16.08 -11.40
N ASN A 153 2.52 -16.39 -12.70
CA ASN A 153 1.36 -16.26 -13.59
C ASN A 153 0.26 -17.28 -13.28
N SER A 154 0.58 -18.36 -12.57
CA SER A 154 -0.39 -19.36 -12.09
C SER A 154 -1.28 -18.86 -10.96
N PHE A 155 -0.96 -17.71 -10.34
CA PHE A 155 -1.83 -17.13 -9.31
C PHE A 155 -3.15 -16.70 -9.90
N LYS A 156 -4.23 -17.04 -9.16
CA LYS A 156 -5.55 -16.52 -9.43
C LYS A 156 -5.54 -15.00 -9.32
N ARG A 157 -6.43 -14.35 -10.07
CA ARG A 157 -6.54 -12.89 -10.07
C ARG A 157 -6.72 -12.32 -8.66
N GLU A 158 -7.48 -13.01 -7.81
CA GLU A 158 -7.74 -12.64 -6.42
C GLU A 158 -6.46 -12.66 -5.58
N GLN A 159 -5.59 -13.66 -5.77
CA GLN A 159 -4.31 -13.76 -5.05
C GLN A 159 -3.35 -12.65 -5.50
N ARG A 160 -3.29 -12.37 -6.81
CA ARG A 160 -2.49 -11.24 -7.33
C ARG A 160 -2.98 -9.91 -6.75
N ARG A 161 -4.29 -9.68 -6.79
CA ARG A 161 -4.93 -8.51 -6.16
C ARG A 161 -4.57 -8.43 -4.69
N ALA A 162 -4.65 -9.53 -3.96
CA ALA A 162 -4.38 -9.57 -2.53
C ALA A 162 -2.93 -9.23 -2.18
N LEU A 163 -1.94 -9.74 -2.92
CA LEU A 163 -0.53 -9.36 -2.72
C LEU A 163 -0.32 -7.85 -2.89
N VAL A 164 -0.92 -7.26 -3.93
CA VAL A 164 -0.87 -5.81 -4.15
C VAL A 164 -1.60 -5.07 -3.03
N SER A 165 -2.80 -5.50 -2.64
CA SER A 165 -3.56 -4.92 -1.52
C SER A 165 -2.75 -4.88 -0.23
N VAL A 166 -1.99 -5.94 0.09
CA VAL A 166 -1.15 -5.96 1.30
C VAL A 166 -0.03 -4.94 1.21
N LEU A 167 0.69 -4.86 0.08
CA LEU A 167 1.73 -3.83 -0.12
C LEU A 167 1.16 -2.43 0.04
N TYR A 168 -0.01 -2.21 -0.55
CA TYR A 168 -0.74 -0.95 -0.49
C TYR A 168 -1.13 -0.55 0.93
N ALA A 169 -1.69 -1.49 1.70
CA ALA A 169 -2.06 -1.27 3.08
C ALA A 169 -0.84 -1.01 3.97
N VAL A 170 0.26 -1.74 3.76
CA VAL A 170 1.53 -1.51 4.49
C VAL A 170 2.07 -0.11 4.22
N HIS A 171 2.01 0.37 2.98
CA HIS A 171 2.39 1.74 2.66
C HIS A 171 1.58 2.77 3.46
N ILE A 172 0.25 2.67 3.42
CA ILE A 172 -0.65 3.61 4.10
C ILE A 172 -0.47 3.53 5.63
N LEU A 173 -0.22 2.34 6.18
CA LEU A 173 0.14 2.20 7.61
C LEU A 173 1.47 2.89 7.95
N GLY A 174 2.46 2.85 7.05
CA GLY A 174 3.68 3.64 7.18
C GLY A 174 3.43 5.15 7.19
N ASP A 175 2.46 5.64 6.39
CA ASP A 175 2.08 7.05 6.40
C ASP A 175 1.52 7.54 7.74
N TYR A 176 0.87 6.65 8.50
CA TYR A 176 0.39 6.95 9.85
C TYR A 176 1.51 7.23 10.85
N GLN A 177 2.76 6.90 10.51
CA GLN A 177 3.94 7.28 11.31
C GLN A 177 4.40 8.72 11.02
N THR A 178 3.72 9.43 10.12
CA THR A 178 3.98 10.84 9.79
C THR A 178 2.95 11.78 10.42
N LYS A 179 3.21 13.09 10.38
CA LYS A 179 2.33 14.09 11.03
C LYS A 179 0.99 14.35 10.32
N ASP A 180 0.84 13.95 9.06
CA ASP A 180 -0.29 14.37 8.24
C ASP A 180 -1.23 13.22 7.86
N VAL A 181 -2.04 12.81 8.82
CA VAL A 181 -2.94 11.66 8.70
C VAL A 181 -4.36 12.00 8.22
N VAL A 182 -4.68 13.29 8.06
CA VAL A 182 -6.05 13.78 7.78
C VAL A 182 -6.58 13.26 6.43
N TYR A 183 -5.67 12.99 5.50
CA TYR A 183 -5.95 12.51 4.15
C TYR A 183 -5.64 11.02 4.00
N LEU A 184 -5.69 10.23 5.06
CA LEU A 184 -5.51 8.78 4.99
C LEU A 184 -6.84 8.06 5.14
N ALA A 185 -6.97 6.88 4.52
CA ALA A 185 -8.07 5.99 4.83
C ALA A 185 -8.07 5.64 6.33
N PRO A 186 -9.23 5.65 7.02
CA PRO A 186 -9.28 5.25 8.42
C PRO A 186 -8.65 3.87 8.64
N VAL A 187 -7.91 3.70 9.75
CA VAL A 187 -7.19 2.46 10.06
C VAL A 187 -8.09 1.22 9.98
N GLY A 188 -9.34 1.32 10.46
CA GLY A 188 -10.31 0.23 10.35
C GLY A 188 -10.63 -0.20 8.92
N ALA A 189 -10.67 0.73 7.96
CA ALA A 189 -10.85 0.41 6.55
C ALA A 189 -9.61 -0.29 5.96
N ILE A 190 -8.40 0.14 6.35
CA ILE A 190 -7.14 -0.49 5.95
C ILE A 190 -7.07 -1.92 6.50
N VAL A 191 -7.45 -2.13 7.77
CA VAL A 191 -7.52 -3.46 8.39
C VAL A 191 -8.56 -4.34 7.71
N ALA A 192 -9.71 -3.79 7.33
CA ALA A 192 -10.70 -4.56 6.55
C ALA A 192 -10.15 -5.01 5.19
N ASP A 193 -9.45 -4.13 4.48
CA ASP A 193 -8.76 -4.46 3.21
C ASP A 193 -7.67 -5.54 3.41
N LEU A 194 -6.86 -5.43 4.47
CA LEU A 194 -5.86 -6.46 4.84
C LEU A 194 -6.50 -7.81 5.12
N LYS A 195 -7.57 -7.84 5.93
CA LYS A 195 -8.30 -9.06 6.27
C LYS A 195 -8.86 -9.73 5.01
N LYS A 196 -9.44 -8.95 4.10
CA LYS A 196 -9.93 -9.45 2.82
C LYS A 196 -8.79 -10.01 1.97
N ALA A 197 -7.64 -9.33 1.89
CA ALA A 197 -6.48 -9.81 1.16
C ALA A 197 -5.95 -11.12 1.75
N ILE A 198 -5.89 -11.24 3.08
CA ILE A 198 -5.50 -12.46 3.78
C ILE A 198 -6.44 -13.63 3.43
N ASP A 199 -7.76 -13.39 3.37
CA ASP A 199 -8.74 -14.39 2.94
C ASP A 199 -8.56 -14.80 1.46
N ASP A 200 -8.36 -13.83 0.57
CA ASP A 200 -8.11 -14.07 -0.85
C ASP A 200 -6.81 -14.88 -1.07
N LEU A 201 -5.77 -14.65 -0.27
CA LEU A 201 -4.52 -15.43 -0.30
C LEU A 201 -4.71 -16.86 0.21
N ALA A 202 -5.41 -17.02 1.35
CA ALA A 202 -5.67 -18.30 1.99
C ALA A 202 -6.53 -19.24 1.13
N GLY A 203 -7.37 -18.68 0.27
CA GLY A 203 -8.25 -19.44 -0.60
C GLY A 203 -9.28 -20.25 0.20
N LYS A 204 -9.57 -21.47 -0.28
CA LYS A 204 -10.61 -22.33 0.33
C LYS A 204 -10.05 -23.44 1.22
N HIS A 205 -8.74 -23.64 1.26
CA HIS A 205 -8.13 -24.74 2.02
C HIS A 205 -8.36 -24.55 3.54
N PRO A 206 -8.90 -25.55 4.27
CA PRO A 206 -9.29 -25.39 5.68
C PRO A 206 -8.16 -24.89 6.58
N GLU A 207 -6.96 -25.47 6.48
CA GLU A 207 -5.82 -25.05 7.30
C GLU A 207 -5.37 -23.63 7.00
N ASN A 208 -5.40 -23.20 5.73
CA ASN A 208 -5.06 -21.83 5.36
C ASN A 208 -6.05 -20.84 5.96
N ARG A 209 -7.35 -21.19 5.94
CA ARG A 209 -8.40 -20.36 6.55
C ARG A 209 -8.26 -20.29 8.08
N ARG A 210 -7.84 -21.38 8.73
CA ARG A 210 -7.53 -21.39 10.16
C ARG A 210 -6.38 -20.44 10.48
N MET A 211 -5.26 -20.53 9.74
CA MET A 211 -4.11 -19.62 9.91
C MET A 211 -4.47 -18.16 9.62
N ALA A 212 -5.24 -17.92 8.56
CA ALA A 212 -5.79 -16.60 8.25
C ALA A 212 -6.64 -16.07 9.41
N GLY A 213 -7.49 -16.90 10.01
CA GLY A 213 -8.29 -16.55 11.18
C GLY A 213 -7.44 -16.07 12.36
N VAL A 214 -6.33 -16.76 12.64
CA VAL A 214 -5.38 -16.35 13.70
C VAL A 214 -4.76 -14.99 13.40
N LEU A 215 -4.24 -14.77 12.18
CA LEU A 215 -3.65 -13.50 11.79
C LEU A 215 -4.68 -12.36 11.85
N LYS A 216 -5.87 -12.56 11.30
CA LYS A 216 -6.94 -11.55 11.31
C LYS A 216 -7.38 -11.18 12.72
N LYS A 217 -7.46 -12.14 13.65
CA LYS A 217 -7.76 -11.86 15.06
C LYS A 217 -6.72 -10.94 15.69
N LYS A 218 -5.44 -11.14 15.38
CA LYS A 218 -4.36 -10.23 15.83
C LYS A 218 -4.52 -8.83 15.25
N LEU A 219 -4.86 -8.71 13.97
CA LEU A 219 -5.14 -7.40 13.35
C LEU A 219 -6.34 -6.70 13.99
N ASP A 220 -7.39 -7.43 14.34
CA ASP A 220 -8.58 -6.86 15.00
C ASP A 220 -8.27 -6.29 16.38
N MET A 221 -7.40 -6.96 17.15
CA MET A 221 -6.96 -6.46 18.47
C MET A 221 -6.21 -5.12 18.36
N GLU A 222 -5.44 -4.96 17.29
CA GLU A 222 -4.60 -3.77 17.07
C GLU A 222 -5.24 -2.73 16.14
N ALA A 223 -6.48 -2.91 15.70
CA ALA A 223 -7.09 -2.13 14.60
C ALA A 223 -7.22 -0.60 14.85
N ARG A 224 -6.93 -0.14 16.07
CA ARG A 224 -6.90 1.28 16.46
C ARG A 224 -5.50 1.88 16.47
N ASN A 225 -4.45 1.07 16.40
CA ASN A 225 -3.07 1.51 16.44
C ASN A 225 -2.33 1.09 15.15
N PRO A 226 -2.14 2.00 14.19
CA PRO A 226 -1.56 1.65 12.89
C PRO A 226 -0.14 1.08 12.98
N SER A 227 0.68 1.55 13.95
CA SER A 227 2.01 0.99 14.18
C SER A 227 1.93 -0.44 14.68
N ALA A 228 1.03 -0.73 15.62
CA ALA A 228 0.84 -2.10 16.13
C ALA A 228 0.28 -3.05 15.05
N VAL A 229 -0.59 -2.56 14.15
CA VAL A 229 -1.03 -3.33 12.97
C VAL A 229 0.17 -3.68 12.09
N LEU A 230 1.07 -2.72 11.83
CA LEU A 230 2.27 -2.96 11.04
C LEU A 230 3.22 -3.96 11.73
N ASP A 231 3.38 -3.88 13.05
CA ASP A 231 4.19 -4.83 13.84
C ASP A 231 3.61 -6.25 13.79
N VAL A 232 2.29 -6.41 13.81
CA VAL A 232 1.62 -7.71 13.58
C VAL A 232 1.96 -8.23 12.18
N MET A 233 1.85 -7.38 11.16
CA MET A 233 2.15 -7.75 9.78
C MET A 233 3.63 -8.16 9.61
N GLU A 234 4.57 -7.42 10.18
CA GLU A 234 6.00 -7.78 10.15
C GLU A 234 6.27 -9.15 10.75
N ARG A 235 5.73 -9.39 11.96
CA ARG A 235 6.00 -10.62 12.70
C ARG A 235 5.34 -11.85 12.09
N ASP A 236 4.11 -11.71 11.62
CA ASP A 236 3.23 -12.85 11.34
C ASP A 236 2.91 -13.07 9.85
N PHE A 237 2.95 -12.02 9.00
CA PHE A 237 2.50 -12.14 7.60
C PHE A 237 3.43 -12.99 6.74
N SER A 238 4.75 -12.83 6.87
CA SER A 238 5.72 -13.64 6.12
C SER A 238 5.54 -15.14 6.40
N LYS A 239 5.38 -15.49 7.69
CA LYS A 239 5.17 -16.87 8.14
C LYS A 239 3.86 -17.43 7.61
N PHE A 240 2.78 -16.63 7.71
CA PHE A 240 1.49 -16.96 7.13
C PHE A 240 1.61 -17.21 5.61
N LEU A 241 2.18 -16.29 4.86
CA LEU A 241 2.26 -16.39 3.40
C LEU A 241 3.05 -17.63 2.95
N LEU A 242 4.18 -17.91 3.61
CA LEU A 242 5.03 -19.06 3.27
C LEU A 242 4.48 -20.41 3.73
N SER A 243 3.52 -20.43 4.66
CA SER A 243 2.83 -21.67 5.06
C SER A 243 1.62 -21.99 4.19
N LEU A 244 1.22 -21.08 3.29
CA LEU A 244 0.07 -21.27 2.42
C LEU A 244 0.35 -22.31 1.33
N GLU A 245 -0.42 -23.39 1.39
CA GLU A 245 -0.44 -24.45 0.39
C GLU A 245 -1.88 -24.70 -0.07
N GLY A 246 -2.11 -24.72 -1.37
CA GLY A 246 -3.36 -25.16 -1.96
C GLY A 246 -3.23 -26.59 -2.46
N ASP A 247 -4.35 -27.31 -2.58
CA ASP A 247 -4.43 -28.72 -3.05
C ASP A 247 -3.84 -28.89 -4.46
N GLY A 248 -2.50 -28.89 -4.57
CA GLY A 248 -1.76 -28.83 -5.84
C GLY A 248 -1.82 -27.49 -6.59
N THR A 249 -2.59 -26.49 -6.12
CA THR A 249 -2.84 -25.25 -6.89
C THR A 249 -1.81 -24.14 -6.65
N TYR A 250 -1.21 -24.07 -5.47
CA TYR A 250 -0.16 -23.11 -5.15
C TYR A 250 0.64 -23.56 -3.92
N ASN A 251 1.90 -23.14 -3.85
CA ASN A 251 2.72 -23.20 -2.66
C ASN A 251 3.68 -22.00 -2.75
N TYR A 252 3.43 -20.95 -1.96
CA TYR A 252 4.14 -19.69 -2.13
C TYR A 252 5.65 -19.84 -1.90
N ARG A 253 6.05 -20.62 -0.88
CA ARG A 253 7.46 -20.89 -0.58
C ARG A 253 8.16 -21.55 -1.77
N LYS A 254 7.66 -22.71 -2.22
CA LYS A 254 8.24 -23.44 -3.37
C LYS A 254 8.27 -22.61 -4.64
N MET A 255 7.24 -21.78 -4.86
CA MET A 255 7.19 -20.89 -6.03
C MET A 255 8.24 -19.79 -5.98
N PHE A 256 8.45 -19.16 -4.83
CA PHE A 256 9.46 -18.14 -4.66
C PHE A 256 10.88 -18.72 -4.76
N GLU A 257 11.11 -19.89 -4.16
CA GLU A 257 12.37 -20.63 -4.27
C GLU A 257 12.67 -21.03 -5.72
N LYS A 258 11.67 -21.53 -6.46
CA LYS A 258 11.80 -21.87 -7.89
C LYS A 258 12.17 -20.66 -8.75
N LYS A 259 11.74 -19.46 -8.37
CA LYS A 259 12.14 -18.20 -9.02
C LYS A 259 13.53 -17.71 -8.62
N GLY A 260 14.19 -18.40 -7.69
CA GLY A 260 15.53 -18.08 -7.22
C GLY A 260 15.57 -16.89 -6.25
N TYR A 261 14.44 -16.56 -5.62
CA TYR A 261 14.40 -15.53 -4.59
C TYR A 261 15.06 -16.02 -3.31
N VAL A 262 15.69 -15.08 -2.59
CA VAL A 262 16.26 -15.36 -1.26
C VAL A 262 15.24 -14.99 -0.21
N MET A 263 14.89 -15.94 0.64
CA MET A 263 13.88 -15.76 1.69
C MET A 263 14.57 -15.39 3.01
N LYS A 264 13.87 -14.66 3.88
CA LYS A 264 14.31 -14.45 5.26
C LYS A 264 14.37 -15.79 6.00
N ALA A 265 15.28 -15.88 6.97
CA ALA A 265 15.25 -16.97 7.95
C ALA A 265 13.99 -16.85 8.83
N ASP A 266 13.41 -17.99 9.19
CA ASP A 266 12.20 -18.09 10.03
C ASP A 266 12.45 -17.78 11.52
#